data_AF-A0A183EA10-F1
#
_entry.id   AF-A0A183EA10-F1
#
_cell.length_a   1.000
_cell.length_b   1.000
_cell.length_c   1.000
_cell.angle_alpha   90.00
_cell.angle_beta   90.00
_cell.angle_gamma   90.00
#
_symmetry.space_group_name_H-M   'P 1'
#
loop_
_entity.id
_entity.type
_entity.pdbx_description
1 polymer ?
#
loop_
_entity_poly.entity_id
_entity_poly.type
_entity_poly.pdbx_seq_one_letter_code
_entity_poly.pdbx_strand_id
1 'polypeptide(L)'
;MHLLSRFSTVPLRTLHSSAALLRLVPGSLESDHIFVHGIAATPTPLLEGLCDYAVANDLKKLTLHHLHLEGPTKWTEPAYRDRIRSNSLFTGSNLRKAVNEGIADFNSTFLHEVPLLFRTGAIKLNVAMLTVSPPDAFGFCTLGTSVDAARAAVTQADHIIGLFAYSFDTNT
;
A
#
# COMPACT_ATOMS: atom_id res chain seq x y z
N MET A 1 -2.02 -20.86 -8.92
CA MET A 1 -0.88 -20.12 -9.51
C MET A 1 -1.39 -19.27 -10.67
N HIS A 2 -2.19 -18.24 -10.38
CA HIS A 2 -2.82 -17.31 -11.33
C HIS A 2 -2.84 -15.91 -10.67
N LEU A 3 -1.67 -15.30 -10.48
CA LEU A 3 -1.56 -13.92 -9.98
C LEU A 3 -1.55 -12.87 -11.12
N LEU A 4 -1.43 -13.31 -12.37
CA LEU A 4 -1.06 -12.44 -13.50
C LEU A 4 -2.23 -11.62 -14.09
N SER A 5 -3.50 -11.94 -13.80
CA SER A 5 -4.64 -11.19 -14.37
C SER A 5 -4.98 -9.88 -13.64
N ARG A 6 -4.30 -9.57 -12.52
CA ARG A 6 -4.59 -8.39 -11.67
C ARG A 6 -3.42 -7.42 -11.52
N PHE A 7 -2.29 -7.68 -12.19
CA PHE A 7 -1.11 -6.81 -12.15
C PHE A 7 -1.15 -5.81 -13.31
N SER A 8 -1.29 -4.52 -12.99
CA SER A 8 -0.88 -3.45 -13.90
C SER A 8 0.57 -3.11 -13.58
N THR A 9 1.51 -3.60 -14.38
CA THR A 9 2.94 -3.23 -14.26
C THR A 9 3.24 -2.10 -15.23
N VAL A 10 3.56 -0.91 -14.71
CA VAL A 10 4.03 0.21 -15.55
C VAL A 10 5.50 0.50 -15.23
N PRO A 11 6.41 0.42 -16.22
CA PRO A 11 7.81 0.75 -16.01
C PRO A 11 7.97 2.25 -15.69
N LEU A 12 8.83 2.55 -14.71
CA LEU A 12 9.10 3.89 -14.16
C LEU A 12 9.43 4.97 -15.22
N ARG A 13 9.86 4.61 -16.43
CA ARG A 13 10.16 5.60 -17.50
C ARG A 13 8.94 6.31 -18.08
N THR A 14 7.71 5.86 -17.84
CA THR A 14 6.51 6.49 -18.43
C THR A 14 5.79 7.43 -17.45
N LEU A 15 6.11 7.42 -16.15
CA LEU A 15 5.34 8.14 -15.13
C LEU A 15 6.27 8.84 -14.13
N HIS A 16 6.42 10.16 -14.28
CA HIS A 16 7.23 11.03 -13.42
C HIS A 16 6.67 11.22 -11.99
N SER A 17 5.56 10.56 -11.64
CA SER A 17 4.90 10.70 -10.34
C SER A 17 4.21 9.40 -9.94
N SER A 18 4.45 8.94 -8.71
CA SER A 18 3.76 7.80 -8.08
C SER A 18 2.23 7.96 -8.08
N ALA A 19 1.72 9.19 -8.11
CA ALA A 19 0.29 9.49 -8.21
C ALA A 19 -0.33 9.03 -9.54
N ALA A 20 0.46 8.87 -10.61
CA ALA A 20 -0.07 8.43 -11.90
C ALA A 20 -0.39 6.92 -11.92
N LEU A 21 0.25 6.11 -11.08
CA LEU A 21 -0.04 4.68 -10.95
C LEU A 21 -1.43 4.45 -10.36
N LEU A 22 -1.91 5.35 -9.50
CA LEU A 22 -3.23 5.26 -8.88
C LEU A 22 -4.37 5.45 -9.89
N ARG A 23 -4.11 6.13 -11.01
CA ARG A 23 -5.07 6.27 -12.13
C ARG A 23 -5.34 4.97 -12.87
N LEU A 24 -4.50 3.95 -12.65
CA LEU A 24 -4.63 2.64 -13.30
C LEU A 24 -5.55 1.70 -12.52
N VAL A 25 -5.93 2.06 -11.30
CA VAL A 25 -6.97 1.34 -10.56
C VAL A 25 -8.32 1.69 -11.22
N PRO A 26 -9.04 0.71 -11.80
CA PRO A 26 -10.34 0.96 -12.40
C PRO A 26 -11.36 1.43 -11.37
N GLY A 27 -12.10 2.51 -11.67
CA GLY A 27 -13.09 3.09 -10.76
C GLY A 27 -12.55 4.28 -9.95
N SER A 28 -13.37 4.80 -9.02
CA SER A 28 -12.91 5.80 -8.04
C SER A 28 -12.38 5.04 -6.83
N LEU A 29 -11.18 5.40 -6.35
CA LEU A 29 -10.60 4.86 -5.10
C LEU A 29 -11.43 5.23 -3.85
N GLU A 30 -12.52 5.98 -3.99
CA GLU A 30 -13.34 6.41 -2.86
C GLU A 30 -13.76 5.27 -1.93
N SER A 31 -13.52 5.47 -0.63
CA SER A 31 -13.81 4.48 0.42
C SER A 31 -13.07 3.14 0.30
N ASP A 32 -12.00 3.08 -0.49
CA ASP A 32 -11.21 1.85 -0.64
C ASP A 32 -10.41 1.49 0.61
N HIS A 33 -10.33 0.17 0.84
CA HIS A 33 -9.49 -0.45 1.85
C HIS A 33 -8.18 -0.89 1.19
N ILE A 34 -7.08 -0.26 1.59
CA ILE A 34 -5.78 -0.38 0.95
C ILE A 34 -4.82 -1.08 1.91
N PHE A 35 -4.30 -2.23 1.53
CA PHE A 35 -3.17 -2.83 2.23
C PHE A 35 -1.87 -2.11 1.87
N VAL A 36 -1.06 -1.80 2.87
CA VAL A 36 0.27 -1.22 2.70
C VAL A 36 1.33 -2.17 3.24
N HIS A 37 2.31 -2.49 2.40
CA HIS A 37 3.43 -3.35 2.75
C HIS A 37 4.25 -2.76 3.90
N GLY A 38 4.62 -3.62 4.86
CA GLY A 38 5.17 -3.19 6.14
C GLY A 38 6.70 -3.15 6.21
N ILE A 39 7.18 -2.61 7.33
CA ILE A 39 8.56 -2.66 7.81
C ILE A 39 9.52 -2.08 6.76
N ALA A 40 10.57 -2.81 6.41
CA ALA A 40 11.57 -2.36 5.43
C ALA A 40 11.04 -2.31 3.99
N ALA A 41 9.84 -2.85 3.74
CA ALA A 41 9.20 -2.85 2.43
C ALA A 41 8.15 -1.74 2.29
N THR A 42 8.05 -0.80 3.24
CA THR A 42 7.10 0.32 3.14
C THR A 42 7.28 1.11 1.84
N PRO A 43 6.25 1.18 0.98
CA PRO A 43 6.33 1.82 -0.32
C PRO A 43 6.10 3.34 -0.20
N THR A 44 6.97 4.04 0.54
CA THR A 44 6.84 5.47 0.85
C THR A 44 6.55 6.34 -0.38
N PRO A 45 7.23 6.18 -1.54
CA PRO A 45 6.90 6.97 -2.73
C PRO A 45 5.45 6.79 -3.19
N LEU A 46 4.88 5.58 -3.08
CA LEU A 46 3.49 5.35 -3.43
C LEU A 46 2.54 5.98 -2.42
N LEU A 47 2.87 5.96 -1.13
CA LEU A 47 2.06 6.60 -0.07
C LEU A 47 2.02 8.13 -0.22
N GLU A 48 3.16 8.74 -0.54
CA GLU A 48 3.23 10.18 -0.85
C GLU A 48 2.40 10.52 -2.08
N GLY A 49 2.51 9.70 -3.14
CA GLY A 49 1.68 9.83 -4.34
C GLY A 49 0.19 9.66 -4.06
N LEU A 50 -0.19 8.78 -3.12
CA LEU A 50 -1.57 8.60 -2.69
C LEU A 50 -2.11 9.85 -1.98
N CYS A 51 -1.32 10.46 -1.10
CA CYS A 51 -1.69 11.72 -0.47
C CYS A 51 -1.94 12.82 -1.52
N ASP A 52 -1.02 12.99 -2.47
CA ASP A 52 -1.13 14.01 -3.52
C ASP A 52 -2.33 13.75 -4.44
N TYR A 53 -2.53 12.48 -4.82
CA TYR A 53 -3.67 12.07 -5.64
C TYR A 53 -5.00 12.28 -4.91
N ALA A 54 -5.07 11.99 -3.62
CA ALA A 54 -6.27 12.18 -2.81
C ALA A 54 -6.68 13.65 -2.70
N VAL A 55 -5.72 14.58 -2.62
CA VAL A 55 -6.00 16.02 -2.64
C VAL A 55 -6.45 16.46 -4.03
N ALA A 56 -5.72 16.06 -5.08
CA ALA A 56 -5.99 16.51 -6.45
C ALA A 56 -7.35 16.04 -6.99
N ASN A 57 -7.89 14.92 -6.48
CA ASN A 57 -9.16 14.33 -6.93
C ASN A 57 -10.25 14.37 -5.86
N ASP A 58 -10.06 15.15 -4.80
CA ASP A 58 -10.96 15.25 -3.65
C ASP A 58 -11.40 13.90 -3.03
N LEU A 59 -10.52 12.88 -3.05
CA LEU A 59 -10.84 11.56 -2.51
C LEU A 59 -11.10 11.63 -1.01
N LYS A 60 -12.07 10.83 -0.55
CA LYS A 60 -12.46 10.73 0.86
C LYS A 60 -12.55 9.28 1.34
N LYS A 61 -12.37 9.11 2.65
CA LYS A 61 -12.60 7.85 3.39
C LYS A 61 -11.72 6.66 2.99
N LEU A 62 -10.53 6.90 2.45
CA LEU A 62 -9.53 5.84 2.22
C LEU A 62 -9.08 5.26 3.56
N THR A 63 -9.00 3.94 3.66
CA THR A 63 -8.52 3.26 4.87
C THR A 63 -7.26 2.46 4.56
N LEU A 64 -6.15 2.81 5.20
CA LEU A 64 -4.88 2.07 5.09
C LEU A 64 -4.81 0.98 6.15
N HIS A 65 -4.69 -0.28 5.74
CA HIS A 65 -4.47 -1.43 6.63
C HIS A 65 -3.02 -1.86 6.55
N HIS A 66 -2.33 -1.86 7.69
CA HIS A 66 -0.90 -2.15 7.70
C HIS A 66 -0.39 -2.66 9.04
N LEU A 67 0.73 -3.37 8.97
CA LEU A 67 1.60 -3.62 10.13
C LEU A 67 2.47 -2.37 10.39
N HIS A 68 3.58 -2.53 11.11
CA HIS A 68 4.55 -1.44 11.30
C HIS A 68 4.95 -0.83 9.95
N LEU A 69 4.95 0.49 9.83
CA LEU A 69 5.43 1.21 8.65
C LEU A 69 6.70 1.98 8.99
N GLU A 70 7.64 2.03 8.06
CA GLU A 70 8.82 2.91 8.15
C GLU A 70 8.59 4.23 7.41
N GLY A 71 9.34 5.26 7.80
CA GLY A 71 9.32 6.57 7.13
C GLY A 71 8.16 7.49 7.54
N PRO A 72 7.97 8.59 6.78
CA PRO A 72 6.99 9.63 7.12
C PRO A 72 5.55 9.19 6.91
N THR A 73 4.65 9.73 7.73
CA THR A 73 3.22 9.41 7.75
C THR A 73 2.39 10.64 7.36
N LYS A 74 2.67 11.20 6.17
CA LYS A 74 2.11 12.45 5.62
C LYS A 74 0.58 12.55 5.74
N TRP A 75 -0.13 11.42 5.58
CA TRP A 75 -1.60 11.36 5.70
C TRP A 75 -2.15 11.61 7.10
N THR A 76 -1.29 11.73 8.12
CA THR A 76 -1.72 12.11 9.48
C THR A 76 -1.80 13.63 9.69
N GLU A 77 -1.34 14.42 8.72
CA GLU A 77 -1.46 15.88 8.78
C GLU A 77 -2.93 16.33 8.65
N PRO A 78 -3.31 17.49 9.21
CA PRO A 78 -4.69 17.97 9.21
C PRO A 78 -5.35 18.04 7.82
N ALA A 79 -4.58 18.29 6.77
CA ALA A 79 -5.06 18.37 5.38
C ALA A 79 -5.66 17.06 4.85
N TYR A 80 -5.34 15.91 5.46
CA TYR A 80 -5.78 14.58 5.01
C TYR A 80 -6.79 13.91 5.96
N ARG A 81 -7.19 14.58 7.05
CA ARG A 81 -8.02 14.01 8.13
C ARG A 81 -9.30 13.34 7.63
N ASP A 82 -9.98 13.95 6.67
CA ASP A 82 -11.23 13.43 6.10
C ASP A 82 -11.01 12.57 4.82
N ARG A 83 -9.73 12.39 4.45
CA ARG A 83 -9.31 11.75 3.21
C ARG A 83 -8.79 10.35 3.44
N ILE A 84 -7.81 10.21 4.32
CA ILE A 84 -7.04 8.98 4.53
C ILE A 84 -6.95 8.73 6.03
N ARG A 85 -7.29 7.51 6.45
CA ARG A 85 -7.16 7.06 7.83
C ARG A 85 -6.37 5.76 7.91
N SER A 86 -5.39 5.72 8.80
CA SER A 86 -4.67 4.48 9.09
C SER A 86 -5.46 3.62 10.06
N ASN A 87 -5.65 2.35 9.72
CA ASN A 87 -6.00 1.27 10.62
C ASN A 87 -4.75 0.41 10.87
N SER A 88 -4.05 0.69 11.97
CA SER A 88 -2.82 -0.02 12.32
C SER A 88 -3.13 -1.35 12.98
N LEU A 89 -2.74 -2.45 12.35
CA LEU A 89 -2.80 -3.82 12.91
C LEU A 89 -1.54 -4.14 13.74
N PHE A 90 -0.49 -3.33 13.56
CA PHE A 90 0.67 -3.24 14.44
C PHE A 90 1.26 -1.83 14.33
N THR A 91 1.20 -1.01 15.38
CA THR A 91 1.55 0.41 15.29
C THR A 91 3.04 0.68 15.46
N GLY A 92 3.65 1.28 14.44
CA GLY A 92 5.02 1.80 14.50
C GLY A 92 5.15 3.12 15.26
N SER A 93 6.38 3.49 15.63
CA SER A 93 6.66 4.72 16.39
C SER A 93 6.12 5.97 15.71
N ASN A 94 6.19 6.04 14.39
CA ASN A 94 5.68 7.11 13.53
C ASN A 94 4.15 7.31 13.55
N LEU A 95 3.38 6.36 14.09
CA LEU A 95 1.91 6.45 14.17
C LEU A 95 1.35 6.46 15.59
N ARG A 96 2.15 6.18 16.63
CA ARG A 96 1.66 6.14 18.03
C ARG A 96 1.00 7.45 18.47
N LYS A 97 1.59 8.59 18.09
CA LYS A 97 1.01 9.91 18.40
C LYS A 97 -0.35 10.10 17.73
N ALA A 98 -0.44 9.79 16.43
CA ALA A 98 -1.68 9.89 15.66
C ALA A 98 -2.78 8.98 16.23
N VAL A 99 -2.43 7.77 16.71
CA VAL A 99 -3.36 6.89 17.41
C VAL A 99 -3.85 7.52 18.71
N ASN A 100 -2.95 8.03 19.55
CA ASN A 100 -3.31 8.66 20.83
C ASN A 100 -4.17 9.92 20.66
N GLU A 101 -4.03 10.62 19.54
CA GLU A 101 -4.82 11.81 19.18
C GLU A 101 -6.12 11.48 18.43
N GLY A 102 -6.42 10.20 18.18
CA GLY A 102 -7.61 9.75 17.46
C GLY A 102 -7.59 10.02 15.95
N ILE A 103 -6.43 10.39 15.39
CA ILE A 103 -6.22 10.65 13.96
C ILE A 103 -6.07 9.33 13.18
N ALA A 104 -5.51 8.30 13.82
CA ALA A 104 -5.41 6.94 13.31
C ALA A 104 -6.07 5.94 14.27
N ASP A 105 -6.45 4.78 13.75
CA ASP A 105 -6.95 3.66 14.52
C ASP A 105 -5.83 2.66 14.84
N PHE A 106 -5.97 1.98 15.97
CA PHE A 106 -5.21 0.78 16.32
C PHE A 106 -6.18 -0.37 16.54
N ASN A 107 -6.04 -1.41 15.72
CA ASN A 107 -6.85 -2.61 15.80
C ASN A 107 -5.98 -3.76 16.33
N SER A 108 -6.30 -4.21 17.54
CA SER A 108 -5.55 -5.25 18.22
C SER A 108 -5.94 -6.63 17.68
N THR A 109 -4.96 -7.32 17.10
CA THR A 109 -5.09 -8.70 16.62
C THR A 109 -3.75 -9.40 16.75
N PHE A 110 -3.74 -10.73 16.90
CA PHE A 110 -2.49 -11.46 16.90
C PHE A 110 -1.87 -11.44 15.50
N LEU A 111 -0.54 -11.28 15.44
CA LEU A 111 0.16 -11.12 14.16
C LEU A 111 -0.08 -12.29 13.18
N HIS A 112 -0.22 -13.51 13.70
CA HIS A 112 -0.51 -14.69 12.88
C HIS A 112 -1.96 -14.75 12.35
N GLU A 113 -2.87 -13.98 12.94
CA GLU A 113 -4.28 -13.88 12.52
C GLU A 113 -4.50 -12.80 11.46
N VAL A 114 -3.62 -11.81 11.34
CA VAL A 114 -3.74 -10.76 10.31
C VAL A 114 -3.96 -11.33 8.91
N PRO A 115 -3.21 -12.35 8.44
CA PRO A 115 -3.47 -12.97 7.14
C PRO A 115 -4.87 -13.62 7.04
N LEU A 116 -5.42 -14.13 8.15
CA LEU A 116 -6.75 -14.72 8.21
C LEU A 116 -7.85 -13.65 8.05
N LEU A 117 -7.67 -12.46 8.62
CA LEU A 117 -8.60 -11.34 8.46
C LEU A 117 -8.80 -10.99 6.99
N PHE A 118 -7.73 -11.03 6.18
CA PHE A 118 -7.80 -10.79 4.74
C PHE A 118 -8.43 -11.97 3.99
N ARG A 119 -8.00 -13.20 4.28
CA ARG A 119 -8.51 -14.41 3.59
C ARG A 119 -9.99 -14.68 3.84
N THR A 120 -10.51 -14.30 5.00
CA THR A 120 -11.92 -14.46 5.35
C THR A 120 -12.79 -13.30 4.88
N GLY A 121 -12.18 -12.20 4.41
CA GLY A 121 -12.88 -10.98 4.06
C GLY A 121 -13.38 -10.16 5.26
N ALA A 122 -13.00 -10.52 6.50
CA ALA A 122 -13.26 -9.72 7.69
C ALA A 122 -12.67 -8.30 7.54
N ILE A 123 -11.51 -8.20 6.89
CA ILE A 123 -11.04 -6.98 6.26
C ILE A 123 -10.97 -7.25 4.75
N LYS A 124 -11.95 -6.74 4.01
CA LYS A 124 -11.91 -6.73 2.55
C LYS A 124 -10.86 -5.72 2.08
N LEU A 125 -10.08 -6.09 1.07
CA LEU A 125 -9.05 -5.25 0.48
C LEU A 125 -9.39 -4.95 -0.98
N ASN A 126 -9.39 -3.67 -1.34
CA ASN A 126 -9.57 -3.21 -2.71
C ASN A 126 -8.22 -3.15 -3.42
N VAL A 127 -7.19 -2.62 -2.75
CA VAL A 127 -5.85 -2.40 -3.32
C VAL A 127 -4.78 -2.95 -2.39
N ALA A 128 -3.73 -3.55 -2.94
CA ALA A 128 -2.48 -3.85 -2.23
C ALA A 128 -1.33 -3.03 -2.82
N MET A 129 -0.73 -2.16 -2.01
CA MET A 129 0.45 -1.36 -2.36
C MET A 129 1.71 -2.00 -1.80
N LEU A 130 2.64 -2.37 -2.66
CA LEU A 130 3.78 -3.24 -2.32
C LEU A 130 5.10 -2.68 -2.83
N THR A 131 6.17 -2.99 -2.11
CA THR A 131 7.53 -2.92 -2.65
C THR A 131 7.95 -4.33 -3.07
N VAL A 132 8.37 -4.49 -4.33
CA VAL A 132 8.72 -5.78 -4.92
C VAL A 132 10.05 -5.70 -5.66
N SER A 133 10.63 -6.84 -6.02
CA SER A 133 11.73 -6.85 -6.99
C SER A 133 11.22 -6.52 -8.40
N PRO A 134 12.11 -6.07 -9.31
CA PRO A 134 11.81 -6.12 -10.74
C PRO A 134 11.36 -7.52 -11.16
N PRO A 135 10.51 -7.63 -12.20
CA PRO A 135 10.12 -8.93 -12.73
C PRO A 135 11.34 -9.65 -13.31
N ASP A 136 11.44 -10.96 -13.08
CA ASP A 136 12.42 -11.82 -13.72
C ASP A 136 12.05 -12.12 -15.20
N ALA A 137 12.86 -12.96 -15.87
CA ALA A 137 12.64 -13.35 -17.26
C ALA A 137 11.28 -14.05 -17.52
N PHE A 138 10.62 -14.53 -16.48
CA PHE A 138 9.32 -15.19 -16.54
C PHE A 138 8.18 -14.28 -16.03
N GLY A 139 8.48 -13.04 -15.66
CA GLY A 139 7.51 -12.07 -15.17
C GLY A 139 7.19 -12.19 -13.68
N PHE A 140 7.99 -12.92 -12.90
CA PHE A 140 7.78 -13.03 -11.45
C PHE A 140 8.54 -11.94 -10.68
N CYS A 141 7.84 -11.36 -9.71
CA CYS A 141 8.42 -10.49 -8.70
C CYS A 141 8.50 -11.21 -7.35
N THR A 142 9.44 -10.79 -6.51
CA THR A 142 9.51 -11.22 -5.10
C THR A 142 8.89 -10.16 -4.19
N LEU A 143 8.33 -10.58 -3.06
CA LEU A 143 7.88 -9.66 -1.98
C LEU A 143 9.04 -9.14 -1.11
N GLY A 144 10.28 -9.56 -1.41
CA GLY A 144 11.47 -9.14 -0.70
C GLY A 144 11.45 -9.50 0.79
N THR A 145 11.68 -8.49 1.62
CA THR A 145 11.99 -8.63 3.06
C THR A 145 10.77 -8.85 3.95
N SER A 146 9.55 -8.71 3.42
CA SER A 146 8.31 -8.81 4.20
C SER A 146 7.29 -9.65 3.42
N VAL A 147 7.01 -10.86 3.91
CA VAL A 147 6.02 -11.78 3.30
C VAL A 147 4.74 -11.83 4.14
N ASP A 148 4.91 -11.96 5.46
CA ASP A 148 3.90 -11.87 6.53
C ASP A 148 2.42 -11.83 6.07
N ALA A 149 1.75 -10.70 6.25
CA ALA A 149 0.40 -10.42 5.80
C ALA A 149 0.35 -10.04 4.31
N ALA A 150 1.48 -9.56 3.75
CA ALA A 150 1.57 -9.16 2.35
C ALA A 150 1.15 -10.27 1.39
N ARG A 151 1.53 -11.53 1.66
CA ARG A 151 1.14 -12.66 0.80
C ARG A 151 -0.38 -12.86 0.76
N ALA A 152 -1.05 -12.73 1.90
CA ALA A 152 -2.51 -12.81 1.95
C ALA A 152 -3.13 -11.60 1.25
N ALA A 153 -2.63 -10.39 1.51
CA ALA A 153 -3.13 -9.18 0.88
C ALA A 153 -3.07 -9.23 -0.65
N VAL A 154 -1.92 -9.62 -1.23
CA VAL A 154 -1.74 -9.78 -2.68
C VAL A 154 -2.74 -10.77 -3.28
N THR A 155 -3.08 -11.82 -2.54
CA THR A 155 -3.99 -12.86 -3.04
C THR A 155 -5.47 -12.44 -2.95
N GLN A 156 -5.81 -11.52 -2.04
CA GLN A 156 -7.19 -11.14 -1.72
C GLN A 156 -7.59 -9.77 -2.26
N ALA A 157 -6.64 -8.86 -2.49
CA ALA A 157 -6.92 -7.53 -3.00
C ALA A 157 -7.43 -7.56 -4.44
N ASP A 158 -8.34 -6.65 -4.76
CA ASP A 158 -8.89 -6.56 -6.11
C ASP A 158 -7.85 -6.11 -7.14
N HIS A 159 -6.99 -5.17 -6.73
CA HIS A 159 -5.92 -4.59 -7.52
C HIS A 159 -4.59 -4.58 -6.77
N ILE A 160 -3.49 -4.70 -7.51
CA ILE A 160 -2.14 -4.73 -6.95
C ILE A 160 -1.29 -3.65 -7.63
N ILE A 161 -0.63 -2.82 -6.83
CA ILE A 161 0.33 -1.80 -7.28
C ILE A 161 1.70 -2.15 -6.68
N GLY A 162 2.63 -2.52 -7.56
CA GLY A 162 4.01 -2.86 -7.18
C GLY A 162 4.98 -1.72 -7.50
N LEU A 163 5.72 -1.26 -6.49
CA LEU A 163 6.89 -0.40 -6.63
C LEU A 163 8.16 -1.26 -6.67
N PHE A 164 9.01 -1.06 -7.67
CA PHE A 164 10.36 -1.63 -7.73
C PHE A 164 11.31 -0.57 -8.27
N ALA A 165 12.59 -0.62 -7.87
CA ALA A 165 13.62 0.24 -8.42
C ALA A 165 14.28 -0.40 -9.66
N TYR A 166 14.52 0.37 -10.71
CA TYR A 166 15.47 0.01 -11.77
C TYR A 166 16.76 0.79 -11.55
N SER A 167 17.88 0.08 -11.37
CA SER A 167 19.19 0.67 -11.62
C SER A 167 19.41 0.65 -13.13
N PHE A 168 19.49 1.82 -13.76
CA PHE A 168 20.03 1.92 -15.10
C PHE A 168 21.55 1.79 -14.97
N ASP A 169 22.12 0.68 -15.43
CA ASP A 169 23.51 0.68 -15.83
C ASP A 169 23.63 1.65 -17.00
N THR A 170 24.09 2.87 -16.74
CA THR A 170 24.48 3.82 -17.78
C THR A 170 25.79 3.32 -18.39
N ASN A 171 25.74 2.28 -19.21
CA ASN A 171 26.88 1.87 -20.01
C ASN A 171 26.44 1.10 -21.27
N THR A 172 26.07 1.85 -22.31
CA THR A 172 26.35 1.59 -23.74
C THR A 172 26.02 2.84 -24.53
#